data_AF-A0A150LDA0-F1
#
_entry.id   AF-A0A150LDA0-F1
#
_cell.length_a   1.000
_cell.length_b   1.000
_cell.length_c   1.000
_cell.angle_alpha   90.00
_cell.angle_beta   90.00
_cell.angle_gamma   90.00
#
_symmetry.space_group_name_H-M   'P 1'
#
loop_
_entity.id
_entity.type
_entity.pdbx_description
1 polymer ?
#
loop_
_entity_poly.entity_id
_entity_poly.type
_entity_poly.pdbx_seq_one_letter_code
_entity_poly.pdbx_strand_id
1 'polypeptide(L)'
;MIDQNSQYNQLLKELNSVFSELEMNKHLHQAGIKKSFGFSCSYLFQLVFCLNFQHKNWFSLLKSKKADQFPVYRFLNQSTFNWRRFLLLLSTFTIQKVTRITNKERPKVLIIDDSAYDRNRSKKVELLARCFDHASLKIRFYKGFRMLTLG
;
A
#
# COMPACT_ATOMS: atom_id res chain seq x y z
N MET A 1 12.11 15.59 10.79
CA MET A 1 10.84 16.34 10.64
C MET A 1 10.94 17.26 9.44
N ILE A 2 10.15 16.99 8.41
CA ILE A 2 9.88 17.93 7.31
C ILE A 2 9.06 19.08 7.93
N ASP A 3 9.28 20.32 7.52
CA ASP A 3 8.74 21.51 8.19
C ASP A 3 7.23 21.40 8.45
N GLN A 4 6.86 21.61 9.71
CA GLN A 4 5.59 21.23 10.30
C GLN A 4 4.53 22.32 10.10
N ASN A 5 3.82 22.31 8.97
CA ASN A 5 2.53 23.00 8.91
C ASN A 5 1.47 22.19 9.69
N SER A 6 0.60 22.89 10.43
CA SER A 6 -0.41 22.34 11.35
C SER A 6 -1.26 21.20 10.77
N GLN A 7 -1.63 21.29 9.48
CA GLN A 7 -2.41 20.28 8.77
C GLN A 7 -1.69 18.92 8.62
N TYR A 8 -0.36 18.92 8.53
CA TYR A 8 0.43 17.69 8.42
C TYR A 8 0.49 16.92 9.74
N ASN A 9 0.40 17.63 10.87
CA ASN A 9 0.34 17.00 12.18
C ASN A 9 -0.99 16.25 12.39
N GLN A 10 -2.08 16.71 11.76
CA GLN A 10 -3.38 16.04 11.86
C GLN A 10 -3.38 14.71 11.10
N LEU A 11 -2.99 14.71 9.81
CA LEU A 11 -2.95 13.49 9.01
C LEU A 11 -2.05 12.41 9.66
N LEU A 12 -0.89 12.81 10.19
CA LEU A 12 0.01 11.87 10.85
C LEU A 12 -0.61 11.28 12.13
N LYS A 13 -1.34 12.09 12.92
CA LYS A 13 -2.05 11.62 14.12
C LYS A 13 -3.17 10.64 13.76
N GLU A 14 -3.97 10.95 12.76
CA GLU A 14 -5.04 10.07 12.27
C GLU A 14 -4.46 8.74 11.76
N LEU A 15 -3.39 8.79 10.97
CA LEU A 15 -2.70 7.59 10.50
C LEU A 15 -2.12 6.76 11.64
N ASN A 16 -1.54 7.39 12.66
CA ASN A 16 -1.07 6.68 13.85
C ASN A 16 -2.23 5.95 14.56
N SER A 17 -3.37 6.63 14.72
CA SER A 17 -4.57 6.05 15.33
C SER A 17 -5.04 4.83 14.54
N VAL A 18 -5.20 4.97 13.22
CA VAL A 18 -5.65 3.88 12.34
C VAL A 18 -4.64 2.74 12.30
N PHE A 19 -3.34 3.02 12.25
CA PHE A 19 -2.31 1.98 12.20
C PHE A 19 -2.25 1.17 13.49
N SER A 20 -2.46 1.83 14.63
CA SER A 20 -2.60 1.18 15.93
C SER A 20 -3.87 0.33 15.96
N GLU A 21 -4.99 0.91 15.54
CA GLU A 21 -6.29 0.25 15.53
C GLU A 21 -6.34 -1.02 14.65
N LEU A 22 -5.64 -1.00 13.52
CA LEU A 22 -5.55 -2.09 12.56
C LEU A 22 -4.34 -3.01 12.79
N GLU A 23 -3.63 -2.86 13.92
CA GLU A 23 -2.45 -3.66 14.27
C GLU A 23 -1.41 -3.76 13.14
N MET A 24 -1.22 -2.69 12.37
CA MET A 24 -0.42 -2.68 11.13
C MET A 24 1.00 -3.25 11.33
N ASN A 25 1.65 -2.84 12.42
CA ASN A 25 3.01 -3.28 12.74
C ASN A 25 3.12 -4.78 13.00
N LYS A 26 2.10 -5.36 13.63
CA LYS A 26 2.03 -6.81 13.92
C LYS A 26 1.94 -7.59 12.61
N HIS A 27 1.09 -7.15 11.69
CA HIS A 27 0.93 -7.79 10.39
C HIS A 27 2.18 -7.67 9.52
N LEU A 28 2.85 -6.50 9.51
CA LEU A 28 4.15 -6.31 8.84
C LEU A 28 5.17 -7.31 9.39
N HIS A 29 5.29 -7.41 10.71
CA HIS A 29 6.24 -8.33 11.35
C HIS A 29 5.91 -9.80 11.05
N GLN A 30 4.64 -10.21 11.15
CA GLN A 30 4.19 -11.57 10.83
C GLN A 30 4.40 -11.94 9.35
N ALA A 31 4.39 -10.96 8.45
CA ALA A 31 4.69 -11.13 7.03
C ALA A 31 6.19 -11.17 6.71
N GLY A 32 7.07 -11.10 7.71
CA GLY A 32 8.51 -11.06 7.50
C GLY A 32 9.04 -9.70 7.03
N ILE A 33 8.20 -8.66 7.07
CA ILE A 33 8.58 -7.27 6.76
C ILE A 33 9.19 -6.67 8.02
N LYS A 34 10.37 -7.17 8.35
CA LYS A 34 11.17 -6.81 9.51
C LYS A 34 12.48 -6.20 9.03
N LYS A 35 13.09 -5.36 9.86
CA LYS A 35 14.39 -4.79 9.56
C LYS A 35 15.46 -5.34 10.51
N SER A 36 16.69 -5.35 10.02
CA SER A 36 17.89 -5.57 10.81
C SER A 36 18.57 -4.27 11.31
N PHE A 37 18.52 -3.15 10.56
CA PHE A 37 19.25 -1.91 10.94
C PHE A 37 18.68 -0.60 10.38
N GLY A 38 18.69 0.52 11.13
CA GLY A 38 18.26 1.87 10.72
C GLY A 38 16.76 2.17 10.93
N PHE A 39 16.16 3.09 10.14
CA PHE A 39 14.71 3.43 10.23
C PHE A 39 13.80 2.20 10.24
N SER A 40 12.81 2.13 11.12
CA SER A 40 11.90 0.98 11.20
C SER A 40 11.06 0.79 9.93
N CYS A 41 10.73 -0.48 9.62
CA CYS A 41 9.83 -0.81 8.51
C CYS A 41 8.44 -0.17 8.69
N SER A 42 7.94 -0.09 9.92
CA SER A 42 6.67 0.57 10.25
C SER A 42 6.69 2.06 9.89
N TYR A 43 7.77 2.76 10.22
CA TYR A 43 7.92 4.17 9.91
C TYR A 43 8.00 4.41 8.40
N LEU A 44 8.80 3.60 7.68
CA LEU A 44 8.90 3.72 6.22
C LEU A 44 7.58 3.38 5.53
N PHE A 45 6.85 2.38 6.02
CA PHE A 45 5.53 2.03 5.53
C PHE A 45 4.53 3.18 5.74
N GLN A 46 4.48 3.76 6.94
CA GLN A 46 3.63 4.90 7.24
C GLN A 46 3.99 6.11 6.38
N LEU A 47 5.29 6.39 6.18
CA LEU A 47 5.75 7.47 5.32
C LEU A 47 5.25 7.31 3.88
N VAL A 48 5.35 6.10 3.32
CA VAL A 48 4.81 5.79 1.99
C VAL A 48 3.29 5.99 1.97
N PHE A 49 2.58 5.57 3.01
CA PHE A 49 1.14 5.77 3.11
C PHE A 49 0.80 7.27 3.14
N CYS A 50 1.42 8.05 4.01
CA CYS A 50 1.27 9.51 4.09
C CYS A 50 1.44 10.20 2.72
N LEU A 51 2.44 9.80 1.95
CA LEU A 51 2.72 10.38 0.64
C LEU A 51 1.58 10.16 -0.35
N ASN A 52 0.98 8.96 -0.35
CA ASN A 52 -0.17 8.65 -1.19
C ASN A 52 -1.38 9.55 -0.84
N PHE A 53 -1.69 9.73 0.44
CA PHE A 53 -2.78 10.61 0.89
C PHE A 53 -2.53 12.09 0.57
N GLN A 54 -1.25 12.49 0.52
CA GLN A 54 -0.88 13.85 0.13
C GLN A 54 -0.80 14.05 -1.39
N HIS A 55 -1.07 13.02 -2.19
CA HIS A 55 -0.86 13.01 -3.65
C HIS A 55 0.56 13.47 -4.04
N LYS A 56 1.55 13.23 -3.18
CA LYS A 56 2.96 13.56 -3.43
C LYS A 56 3.72 12.29 -3.76
N ASN A 57 4.47 12.32 -4.85
CA ASN A 57 5.43 11.25 -5.12
C ASN A 57 6.70 11.46 -4.29
N TRP A 58 7.48 10.39 -4.10
CA TRP A 58 8.75 10.45 -3.38
C TRP A 58 9.71 11.47 -4.00
N PHE A 59 9.72 11.58 -5.33
CA PHE A 59 10.58 12.51 -6.06
C PHE A 59 10.32 13.99 -5.73
N SER A 60 9.07 14.38 -5.52
CA SER A 60 8.72 15.72 -5.05
C SER A 60 9.25 15.99 -3.65
N LEU A 61 9.31 14.95 -2.80
CA LEU A 61 9.94 15.01 -1.49
C LEU A 61 11.48 14.97 -1.57
N LEU A 62 12.02 14.35 -2.64
CA LEU A 62 13.47 14.29 -2.89
C LEU A 62 14.11 15.67 -3.09
N LYS A 63 13.33 16.66 -3.54
CA LYS A 63 13.79 18.05 -3.67
C LYS A 63 13.98 18.76 -2.32
N SER A 64 13.60 18.14 -1.21
CA SER A 64 13.83 18.68 0.13
C SER A 64 15.20 18.26 0.66
N LYS A 65 15.80 19.06 1.56
CA LYS A 65 17.12 18.79 2.17
C LYS A 65 17.25 17.45 2.93
N LYS A 66 16.16 16.68 3.12
CA LYS A 66 16.09 15.46 3.95
C LYS A 66 15.81 14.17 3.17
N ALA A 67 15.72 14.30 1.85
CA ALA A 67 15.42 13.26 0.88
C ALA A 67 16.29 12.00 0.96
N ASP A 68 17.60 12.20 0.95
CA ASP A 68 18.59 11.11 0.87
C ASP A 68 18.70 10.31 2.17
N GLN A 69 18.03 10.75 3.24
CA GLN A 69 18.08 10.10 4.55
C GLN A 69 17.22 8.85 4.61
N PHE A 70 16.14 8.76 3.84
CA PHE A 70 15.17 7.68 4.00
C PHE A 70 15.28 6.62 2.89
N PRO A 71 15.53 5.35 3.24
CA PRO A 71 15.72 4.27 2.25
C PRO A 71 14.38 3.72 1.72
N VAL A 72 13.47 4.58 1.24
CA VAL A 72 12.12 4.20 0.80
C VAL A 72 12.14 3.21 -0.36
N TYR A 73 12.96 3.47 -1.39
CA TYR A 73 13.07 2.54 -2.53
C TYR A 73 13.67 1.19 -2.14
N ARG A 74 14.67 1.18 -1.24
CA ARG A 74 15.23 -0.09 -0.73
C ARG A 74 14.20 -0.88 0.07
N PHE A 75 13.37 -0.19 0.84
CA PHE A 75 12.26 -0.80 1.58
C PHE A 75 11.21 -1.42 0.65
N LEU A 76 10.77 -0.69 -0.39
CA LEU A 76 9.76 -1.18 -1.32
C LEU A 76 10.27 -2.31 -2.22
N ASN A 77 11.55 -2.27 -2.61
CA ASN A 77 12.15 -3.23 -3.53
C ASN A 77 12.80 -4.44 -2.83
N GLN A 78 12.61 -4.60 -1.52
CA GLN A 78 13.18 -5.73 -0.80
C GLN A 78 12.45 -7.03 -1.17
N SER A 79 13.14 -7.92 -1.89
CA SER A 79 12.57 -9.18 -2.41
C SER A 79 12.13 -10.17 -1.32
N THR A 80 12.72 -10.08 -0.12
CA THR A 80 12.36 -10.95 1.02
C THR A 80 11.05 -10.55 1.70
N PHE A 81 10.47 -9.39 1.38
CA PHE A 81 9.23 -8.92 1.99
C PHE A 81 8.02 -9.56 1.35
N ASN A 82 7.26 -10.33 2.14
CA ASN A 82 6.07 -11.01 1.65
C ASN A 82 4.83 -10.12 1.75
N TRP A 83 4.72 -9.19 0.79
CA TRP A 83 3.58 -8.26 0.70
C TRP A 83 2.23 -8.97 0.57
N ARG A 84 2.19 -10.13 -0.10
CA ARG A 84 0.97 -10.94 -0.23
C ARG A 84 0.50 -11.47 1.13
N ARG A 85 1.42 -11.99 1.94
CA ARG A 85 1.11 -12.45 3.31
C ARG A 85 0.67 -11.29 4.19
N PHE A 86 1.30 -10.12 4.07
CA PHE A 86 0.88 -8.92 4.79
C PHE A 86 -0.58 -8.55 4.48
N LEU A 87 -0.94 -8.45 3.20
CA LEU A 87 -2.31 -8.13 2.78
C LEU A 87 -3.31 -9.17 3.29
N LEU A 88 -2.99 -10.47 3.19
CA LEU A 88 -3.87 -11.54 3.67
C LEU A 88 -4.13 -11.44 5.18
N LEU A 89 -3.08 -11.19 5.98
CA LEU A 89 -3.20 -11.05 7.43
C LEU A 89 -4.04 -9.83 7.81
N LEU A 90 -3.77 -8.68 7.18
CA LEU A 90 -4.51 -7.44 7.42
C LEU A 90 -5.99 -7.58 7.02
N SER A 91 -6.27 -8.14 5.84
CA SER A 91 -7.65 -8.37 5.38
C SER A 91 -8.40 -9.32 6.31
N THR A 92 -7.78 -10.43 6.74
CA THR A 92 -8.40 -11.37 7.68
C THR A 92 -8.74 -10.70 9.00
N PHE A 93 -7.81 -9.92 9.57
CA PHE A 93 -8.03 -9.17 10.79
C PHE A 93 -9.17 -8.15 10.63
N THR A 94 -9.17 -7.42 9.51
CA THR A 94 -10.18 -6.39 9.22
C THR A 94 -11.56 -7.01 9.08
N ILE A 95 -11.69 -8.12 8.35
CA ILE A 95 -12.95 -8.87 8.21
C ILE A 95 -13.45 -9.35 9.58
N GLN A 96 -12.57 -9.90 10.41
CA GLN A 96 -12.94 -10.34 11.77
C GLN A 96 -13.42 -9.18 12.64
N LYS A 97 -12.75 -8.03 12.56
CA LYS A 97 -13.13 -6.82 13.30
C LYS A 97 -14.49 -6.29 12.84
N VAL A 98 -14.69 -6.15 11.53
CA VAL A 98 -15.97 -5.70 10.94
C VAL A 98 -17.09 -6.68 11.24
N THR A 99 -16.84 -8.00 11.19
CA THR A 99 -17.85 -9.02 11.46
C THR A 99 -18.45 -8.86 12.87
N ARG A 100 -17.65 -8.46 13.87
CA ARG A 100 -18.11 -8.27 15.26
C ARG A 100 -19.08 -7.11 15.43
N ILE A 101 -19.03 -6.11 14.54
CA ILE A 101 -19.91 -4.94 14.56
C ILE A 101 -21.07 -5.05 13.56
N THR A 102 -21.26 -6.22 12.94
CA THR A 102 -22.36 -6.52 12.03
C THR A 102 -23.29 -7.58 12.61
N ASN A 103 -24.56 -7.59 12.16
CA ASN A 103 -25.51 -8.64 12.54
C ASN A 103 -25.01 -10.03 12.11
N LYS A 104 -25.14 -11.04 12.98
CA LYS A 104 -24.78 -12.44 12.71
C LYS A 104 -25.56 -13.04 11.53
N GLU A 105 -26.77 -12.55 11.27
CA GLU A 105 -27.63 -12.99 10.16
C GLU A 105 -27.29 -12.31 8.83
N ARG A 106 -26.37 -11.33 8.83
CA ARG A 106 -25.96 -10.65 7.60
C ARG A 106 -25.33 -11.67 6.65
N PRO A 107 -25.83 -11.81 5.40
CA PRO A 107 -25.20 -12.69 4.42
C PRO A 107 -23.79 -12.22 4.12
N LYS A 108 -22.84 -13.16 4.12
CA LYS A 108 -21.46 -12.94 3.70
C LYS A 108 -21.33 -13.37 2.24
N VAL A 109 -20.77 -12.49 1.42
CA VAL A 109 -20.55 -12.75 -0.01
C VAL A 109 -19.05 -12.72 -0.29
N LEU A 110 -18.63 -13.55 -1.25
CA LEU A 110 -17.29 -13.50 -1.82
C LEU A 110 -17.40 -12.77 -3.16
N ILE A 111 -16.69 -11.65 -3.28
CA ILE A 111 -16.60 -10.81 -4.46
C ILE A 111 -15.29 -11.16 -5.17
N ILE A 112 -15.42 -11.45 -6.46
CA ILE A 112 -14.29 -11.68 -7.36
C ILE A 112 -14.40 -10.62 -8.44
N ASP A 113 -13.40 -9.76 -8.52
CA ASP A 113 -13.31 -8.70 -9.53
C ASP A 113 -11.89 -8.60 -10.06
N ASP A 114 -11.72 -8.09 -11.27
CA ASP A 114 -10.41 -7.89 -11.87
C ASP A 114 -10.23 -6.47 -12.41
N SER A 115 -9.17 -5.80 -11.93
CA SER A 115 -8.88 -4.42 -12.28
C SER A 115 -7.69 -4.31 -13.22
N ALA A 116 -7.77 -3.39 -14.18
CA ALA A 116 -6.63 -3.01 -15.00
C ALA A 116 -5.64 -2.20 -14.17
N TYR A 117 -4.37 -2.65 -14.11
CA TYR A 117 -3.30 -1.87 -13.50
C TYR A 117 -2.29 -1.45 -14.58
N ASP A 118 -2.39 -0.20 -15.03
CA ASP A 118 -1.63 0.31 -16.17
C ASP A 118 -0.24 0.84 -15.79
N ARG A 119 0.73 0.51 -16.64
CA ARG A 119 2.17 0.80 -16.47
C ARG A 119 2.78 1.19 -17.81
N ASN A 120 2.05 1.98 -18.60
CA ASN A 120 2.41 2.35 -19.97
C ASN A 120 3.78 3.03 -20.11
N ARG A 121 4.24 3.73 -19.07
CA ARG A 121 5.55 4.42 -19.04
C ARG A 121 6.70 3.53 -18.55
N SER A 122 6.41 2.32 -18.06
CA SER A 122 7.42 1.42 -17.51
C SER A 122 8.17 0.67 -18.61
N LYS A 123 9.50 0.67 -18.52
CA LYS A 123 10.39 -0.06 -19.46
C LYS A 123 11.08 -1.28 -18.84
N LYS A 124 11.28 -1.29 -17.52
CA LYS A 124 11.97 -2.35 -16.77
C LYS A 124 11.09 -2.81 -15.62
N VAL A 125 10.13 -3.69 -15.92
CA VAL A 125 9.22 -4.30 -14.94
C VAL A 125 9.08 -5.76 -15.34
N GLU A 126 9.32 -6.67 -14.39
CA GLU A 126 9.15 -8.10 -14.61
C GLU A 126 7.68 -8.44 -14.90
N LEU A 127 7.47 -9.39 -15.81
CA LEU A 127 6.14 -9.90 -16.19
C LEU A 127 5.17 -8.83 -16.73
N LEU A 128 5.69 -7.69 -17.21
CA LEU A 128 4.87 -6.64 -17.82
C LEU A 128 4.24 -7.16 -19.12
N ALA A 129 2.91 -7.31 -19.14
CA ALA A 129 2.17 -7.79 -20.29
C ALA A 129 1.53 -6.62 -21.06
N ARG A 130 1.22 -6.86 -22.35
CA ARG A 130 0.33 -5.98 -23.11
C ARG A 130 -1.07 -6.58 -23.04
N CYS A 131 -1.95 -5.94 -22.28
CA CYS A 131 -3.33 -6.38 -22.07
C CYS A 131 -4.29 -5.55 -22.92
N PHE A 132 -5.40 -6.16 -23.34
CA PHE A 132 -6.48 -5.45 -23.98
C PHE A 132 -7.45 -4.92 -22.93
N ASP A 133 -7.87 -3.65 -23.07
CA ASP A 133 -8.77 -2.98 -22.15
C ASP A 133 -10.21 -3.09 -22.68
N HIS A 134 -10.91 -4.15 -22.26
CA HIS A 134 -12.31 -4.40 -22.63
C HIS A 134 -13.28 -3.38 -22.02
N ALA A 135 -12.88 -2.68 -20.94
CA ALA A 135 -13.72 -1.70 -20.25
C ALA A 135 -13.57 -0.29 -20.83
N SER A 136 -12.51 -0.03 -21.59
CA SER A 136 -12.35 1.26 -22.25
C SER A 136 -13.32 1.43 -23.41
N LEU A 137 -14.07 2.54 -23.38
CA LEU A 137 -14.89 3.00 -24.52
C LEU A 137 -14.04 3.21 -25.79
N LYS A 138 -12.74 3.41 -25.62
CA LYS A 138 -11.75 3.50 -26.70
C LYS A 138 -10.97 2.20 -26.70
N ILE A 139 -11.45 1.20 -27.43
CA ILE A 139 -10.79 -0.10 -27.68
C ILE A 139 -9.25 0.07 -27.74
N ARG A 140 -8.56 -0.19 -26.62
CA ARG A 140 -7.13 0.10 -26.47
C ARG A 140 -6.40 -1.04 -25.81
N PHE A 141 -5.10 -1.08 -26.09
CA PHE A 141 -4.16 -1.91 -25.35
C PHE A 141 -3.41 -1.05 -24.35
N TYR A 142 -3.06 -1.63 -23.21
CA TYR A 142 -2.16 -1.02 -22.24
C TYR A 142 -1.05 -2.01 -21.88
N LYS A 143 0.12 -1.47 -21.50
CA LYS A 143 1.16 -2.27 -20.84
C LYS A 143 0.88 -2.24 -19.35
N GLY A 144 0.81 -3.40 -18.70
CA GLY A 144 0.46 -3.46 -17.29
C GLY A 144 0.14 -4.86 -16.81
N PHE A 145 -0.73 -4.93 -15.81
CA PHE A 145 -1.17 -6.17 -15.17
C PHE A 145 -2.70 -6.21 -15.12
N ARG A 146 -3.26 -7.42 -14.96
CA ARG A 146 -4.63 -7.64 -14.48
C ARG A 146 -4.54 -8.03 -13.02
N MET A 147 -5.06 -7.17 -12.15
CA MET A 147 -5.09 -7.42 -10.72
C MET A 147 -6.39 -8.11 -10.36
N LEU A 148 -6.33 -9.42 -10.12
CA LEU A 148 -7.46 -10.16 -9.57
C LEU A 148 -7.59 -9.83 -8.07
N THR A 149 -8.71 -9.22 -7.72
CA THR A 149 -9.09 -8.91 -6.34
C THR A 149 -10.10 -9.94 -5.84
N LEU A 150 -9.78 -10.55 -4.70
CA LEU A 150 -10.62 -11.52 -4.00
C LEU A 150 -11.03 -10.87 -2.67
N GLY A 151 -12.31 -10.59 -2.47
CA GLY A 151 -12.83 -9.78 -1.36
C GLY A 151 -14.10 -10.31 -0.74
#